data_AF-A0A5P2B298-F1
#
_entry.id   AF-A0A5P2B298-F1
#
_cell.length_a   1.000
_cell.length_b   1.000
_cell.length_c   1.000
_cell.angle_alpha   90.00
_cell.angle_beta   90.00
_cell.angle_gamma   90.00
#
_symmetry.space_group_name_H-M   'P 1'
#
loop_
_entity.id
_entity.type
_entity.pdbx_description
1 polymer ?
#
loop_
_entity_poly.entity_id
_entity_poly.type
_entity_poly.pdbx_seq_one_letter_code
_entity_poly.pdbx_strand_id
1 'polypeptide(L)' 'MCVRCSAITAAPVVVSEVHQGSGPGFNVYACPECAPHFPPVPDVLDLFDDQDRRRFTRP' A
#
# COMPACT_ATOMS: atom_id res chain seq x y z
N MET A 1 4.62 12.94 7.76
CA MET A 1 4.29 13.76 6.57
C MET A 1 3.24 13.01 5.76
N CYS A 2 2.17 13.68 5.32
CA CYS A 2 1.10 13.10 4.51
C CYS A 2 1.40 13.27 3.02
N VAL A 3 1.32 12.18 2.24
CA VAL A 3 1.57 12.21 0.79
C VAL A 3 0.55 13.05 -0.01
N ARG A 4 -0.65 13.26 0.53
CA ARG A 4 -1.75 13.97 -0.17
C ARG A 4 -1.77 15.47 0.12
N CYS A 5 -1.72 15.86 1.39
CA CYS A 5 -1.85 17.27 1.81
C CYS A 5 -0.52 17.89 2.28
N SER A 6 0.57 17.13 2.26
CA SER A 6 1.92 17.56 2.68
C SER A 6 2.06 17.97 4.15
N ALA A 7 1.01 17.87 4.96
CA ALA A 7 1.06 18.19 6.38
C ALA A 7 1.91 17.17 7.18
N ILE A 8 2.61 17.64 8.20
CA ILE A 8 3.21 16.77 9.22
C ILE A 8 2.10 16.34 10.18
N THR A 9 1.98 15.03 10.40
CA THR A 9 1.00 14.44 11.30
C THR A 9 1.73 13.58 12.33
N ALA A 10 1.22 13.58 13.57
CA ALA A 10 1.67 12.69 14.63
C ALA A 10 1.04 11.28 14.54
N ALA A 11 0.02 11.10 13.68
CA ALA A 11 -0.68 9.83 13.48
C ALA A 11 -0.64 9.42 12.00
N PRO A 12 0.53 9.00 11.48
CA PRO A 12 0.66 8.56 10.09
C PRO A 12 -0.01 7.19 9.88
N VAL A 13 -0.79 7.06 8.81
CA VAL A 13 -1.44 5.81 8.36
C VAL A 13 -0.74 5.33 7.09
N VAL A 14 -0.38 4.05 7.01
CA VAL A 14 0.19 3.45 5.78
C VAL A 14 -0.92 3.30 4.75
N VAL A 15 -0.68 3.80 3.54
CA VAL A 15 -1.66 3.78 2.42
C VAL A 15 -1.13 3.09 1.17
N SER A 16 0.17 2.81 1.10
CA SER A 16 0.78 2.05 0.02
C SER A 16 2.17 1.58 0.44
N GLU A 17 2.62 0.46 -0.09
CA GLU A 17 3.99 -0.03 0.04
C GLU A 17 4.64 -0.02 -1.34
N VAL A 18 5.82 0.57 -1.45
CA VAL A 18 6.59 0.64 -2.69
C VAL A 18 7.65 -0.44 -2.66
N HIS A 19 7.45 -1.47 -3.48
CA HIS A 19 8.48 -2.48 -3.74
C HIS A 19 9.48 -1.96 -4.78
N GLN A 20 10.77 -2.12 -4.51
CA GLN A 20 11.83 -1.74 -5.44
C GLN A 20 12.56 -2.99 -5.97
N GLY A 21 13.06 -2.89 -7.21
CA GLY A 21 13.83 -3.97 -7.84
C GLY A 21 15.22 -4.18 -7.24
N SER A 22 15.70 -3.22 -6.43
CA SER A 22 16.91 -3.33 -5.64
C SER A 22 16.77 -2.53 -4.34
N GLY A 23 17.30 -3.06 -3.25
CA GLY A 23 17.17 -2.47 -1.91
C GLY A 23 15.81 -2.72 -1.24
N PRO A 24 15.65 -2.33 0.03
CA PRO A 24 14.38 -2.44 0.74
C PRO A 24 13.35 -1.46 0.16
N GLY A 25 12.11 -1.92 0.04
CA GLY A 25 10.97 -1.06 -0.25
C GLY A 25 10.70 -0.03 0.86
N PHE A 26 9.73 0.85 0.64
CA PHE A 26 9.33 1.84 1.63
C PHE A 26 7.82 2.05 1.69
N ASN A 27 7.35 2.51 2.84
CA ASN A 27 5.93 2.76 3.10
C ASN A 27 5.56 4.20 2.77
N VAL A 28 4.41 4.37 2.13
CA VAL A 28 3.77 5.66 1.86
C VAL A 28 2.75 5.93 2.94
N TYR A 29 2.80 7.14 3.52
CA TYR A 29 1.96 7.53 4.63
C TYR A 29 0.99 8.66 4.28
N ALA A 30 -0.21 8.62 4.85
CA ALA A 30 -1.20 9.70 4.85
C ALA A 30 -1.59 10.09 6.28
N CYS A 31 -2.16 11.28 6.46
CA CYS A 31 -2.85 11.63 7.71
C CYS A 31 -4.22 10.93 7.79
N PRO A 32 -4.81 10.77 8.98
CA PRO A 32 -6.06 10.04 9.17
C PRO A 32 -7.22 10.61 8.33
N GLU A 33 -7.24 11.91 8.10
CA GLU A 33 -8.25 12.58 7.29
C GLU A 33 -8.12 12.27 5.80
N CYS A 34 -6.90 12.00 5.33
CA CYS A 34 -6.62 11.70 3.94
C CYS A 34 -6.58 10.21 3.62
N ALA A 35 -6.35 9.34 4.62
CA ALA A 35 -6.24 7.90 4.44
C ALA A 35 -7.45 7.25 3.72
N PRO A 36 -8.72 7.62 3.99
CA PRO A 36 -9.88 7.03 3.30
C PRO A 36 -9.95 7.29 1.80
N HIS A 37 -9.12 8.19 1.27
CA HIS A 37 -9.05 8.44 -0.18
C HIS A 37 -8.14 7.46 -0.93
N PHE A 38 -7.41 6.62 -0.23
CA PHE A 38 -6.55 5.59 -0.83
C PHE A 38 -7.24 4.23 -0.77
N PRO A 39 -7.00 3.36 -1.75
CA PRO A 39 -7.43 1.97 -1.64
C PRO A 39 -6.79 1.34 -0.38
N PRO A 40 -7.48 0.38 0.26
CA PRO A 40 -6.88 -0.37 1.35
C PRO A 40 -5.60 -1.05 0.87
N VAL A 41 -4.56 -1.01 1.69
CA VAL A 41 -3.34 -1.77 1.42
C VAL A 41 -3.72 -3.26 1.49
N PRO A 42 -3.55 -4.03 0.41
CA PRO A 42 -3.90 -5.44 0.40
C PRO A 42 -3.05 -6.18 1.43
N ASP A 43 -3.65 -7.12 2.15
CA ASP A 43 -2.89 -8.00 3.03
C ASP A 43 -2.02 -8.95 2.18
N VAL A 44 -0.87 -9.38 2.71
CA VAL A 44 -0.01 -10.35 2.03
C VAL A 44 -0.78 -11.63 1.68
N LEU A 45 -1.72 -12.04 2.53
CA LEU A 45 -2.57 -13.21 2.29
C LEU A 45 -3.49 -12.99 1.07
N ASP A 46 -4.10 -11.81 0.96
CA ASP A 46 -4.96 -11.46 -0.19
C ASP A 46 -4.18 -11.48 -1.51
N LEU A 47 -2.89 -11.09 -1.47
CA LEU A 47 -2.02 -11.11 -2.65
C LEU A 47 -1.72 -12.53 -3.14
N PHE A 48 -1.52 -13.50 -2.24
CA PHE A 48 -1.28 -14.89 -2.63
C PHE A 48 -2.52 -15.51 -3.31
N ASP A 49 -3.72 -15.26 -2.78
CA ASP A 49 -4.97 -15.73 -3.38
C ASP A 49 -5.17 -15.16 -4.79
N ASP A 50 -4.83 -13.89 -5.00
CA ASP A 50 -4.89 -13.23 -6.31
C ASP A 50 -3.87 -13.81 -7.30
N GLN A 51 -2.67 -14.18 -6.82
CA GLN A 51 -1.63 -14.82 -7.64
C GLN A 51 -2.00 -16.24 -8.05
N ASP A 52 -2.55 -17.05 -7.15
CA ASP A 52 -2.99 -18.41 -7.47
C ASP A 52 -4.13 -18.40 -8.50
N ARG A 53 -5.09 -17.48 -8.36
CA ARG A 53 -6.14 -17.26 -9.36
C ARG A 53 -5.59 -16.93 -10.74
N ARG A 54 -4.57 -16.07 -10.82
CA ARG A 54 -3.90 -15.73 -12.09
C ARG A 54 -3.08 -16.88 -12.66
N ARG A 55 -2.47 -17.71 -11.81
CA ARG A 55 -1.68 -18.86 -12.23
C ARG A 55 -2.53 -19.95 -12.86
N PHE A 56 -3.74 -20.18 -12.34
CA PHE A 56 -4.69 -21.16 -12.88
C PHE A 56 -5.46 -20.68 -14.12
N THR A 57 -5.37 -19.39 -14.47
CA THR A 57 -6.03 -18.82 -15.66
C THR A 57 -5.06 -18.53 -16.81
N ARG A 58 -3.76 -18.81 -16.66
CA ARG A 58 -2.84 -18.88 -17.80
C ARG A 58 -3.06 -20.23 -18.53
N PRO A 59 -3.40 -20.22 -19.84
CA PRO A 59 -3.52 -21.44 -20.63
C PRO A 59 -2.17 -22.15 -20.81
#